data_AF-A0A9E3D8J6-F1
#
_entry.id   AF-A0A9E3D8J6-F1
#
_cell.length_a   1.000
_cell.length_b   1.000
_cell.length_c   1.000
_cell.angle_alpha   90.00
_cell.angle_beta   90.00
_cell.angle_gamma   90.00
#
_symmetry.space_group_name_H-M   'P 1'
#
loop_
_entity.id
_entity.type
_entity.pdbx_description
1 polymer ?
#
loop_
_entity_poly.entity_id
_entity_poly.type
_entity_poly.pdbx_seq_one_letter_code
_entity_poly.pdbx_strand_id
1 'polypeptide(L)'
;MTVTHHHSTSGGHGDGHGYGHAGDPGVDEPGAPVLGPGHDYNTVTDQIADVVQNYEITPGWAAGMALAGTFVMILTCTALYLFVKGTGIWGINMPVAWGFAIINFV
;
A
#
# COMPACT_ATOMS: atom_id res chain seq x y z
N MET A 1 -2.04 -32.27 64.25
CA MET A 1 -2.17 -33.59 63.60
C MET A 1 -1.75 -33.43 62.15
N THR A 2 -0.55 -33.92 61.86
CA THR A 2 0.12 -33.86 60.55
C THR A 2 -0.41 -34.99 59.67
N VAL A 3 -0.83 -34.67 58.44
CA VAL A 3 -1.03 -35.66 57.38
C VAL A 3 -0.18 -35.25 56.18
N THR A 4 0.88 -36.02 55.97
CA THR A 4 1.72 -36.05 54.78
C THR A 4 1.08 -37.00 53.78
N HIS A 5 0.95 -36.62 52.50
CA HIS A 5 0.89 -37.61 51.43
C HIS A 5 1.60 -37.07 50.18
N HIS A 6 2.58 -37.85 49.77
CA HIS A 6 3.47 -37.68 48.63
C HIS A 6 2.85 -38.43 47.44
N HIS A 7 2.72 -37.83 46.25
CA HIS A 7 2.75 -38.57 44.98
C HIS A 7 3.04 -37.63 43.80
N SER A 8 3.86 -38.09 42.86
CA SER A 8 4.48 -37.33 41.78
C SER A 8 4.17 -37.98 40.43
N THR A 9 4.20 -37.16 39.36
CA THR A 9 4.41 -37.46 37.92
C THR A 9 3.24 -37.79 36.99
N SER A 10 3.47 -37.44 35.70
CA SER A 10 2.74 -37.72 34.45
C SER A 10 1.80 -36.59 33.99
N GLY A 11 2.00 -35.91 32.86
CA GLY A 11 2.96 -36.04 31.77
C GLY A 11 2.79 -34.85 30.83
N GLY A 12 3.79 -34.61 29.97
CA GLY A 12 3.83 -33.44 29.08
C GLY A 12 2.61 -33.36 28.16
N HIS A 13 1.92 -32.23 28.21
CA HIS A 13 0.94 -31.84 27.20
C HIS A 13 1.73 -31.19 26.05
N GLY A 14 2.19 -32.05 25.15
CA GLY A 14 2.78 -31.67 23.89
C GLY A 14 1.66 -31.29 22.93
N ASP A 15 1.37 -30.00 22.85
CA ASP A 15 0.28 -29.51 22.02
C ASP A 15 0.90 -29.04 20.72
N GLY A 16 1.25 -30.03 19.91
CA GLY A 16 1.53 -29.86 18.50
C GLY A 16 0.25 -29.35 17.82
N HIS A 17 0.02 -28.04 17.87
CA HIS A 17 -0.92 -27.38 16.99
C HIS A 17 -0.30 -27.30 15.60
N GLY A 18 -0.31 -28.47 14.94
CA GLY A 18 -0.09 -28.60 13.52
C GLY A 18 -1.29 -28.00 12.80
N TYR A 19 -1.10 -26.79 12.27
CA TYR A 19 -1.98 -26.27 11.23
C TYR A 19 -1.61 -26.93 9.91
N GLY A 20 -1.95 -28.20 9.78
CA GLY A 20 -2.15 -28.82 8.48
C GLY A 20 -3.53 -28.40 8.00
N HIS A 21 -3.61 -27.40 7.12
CA HIS A 21 -4.84 -27.13 6.41
C HIS A 21 -5.02 -28.20 5.33
N ALA A 22 -5.61 -29.32 5.75
CA ALA A 22 -6.09 -30.34 4.84
C ALA A 22 -7.34 -29.79 4.13
N GLY A 23 -7.24 -29.41 2.85
CA GLY A 23 -8.44 -29.26 2.05
C GLY A 23 -8.44 -28.42 0.77
N ASP A 24 -7.45 -27.56 0.47
CA ASP A 24 -7.52 -26.74 -0.75
C ASP A 24 -6.56 -27.23 -1.85
N PRO A 25 -7.05 -28.00 -2.84
CA PRO A 25 -6.29 -28.34 -4.03
C PRO A 25 -6.40 -27.18 -5.04
N GLY A 26 -5.44 -26.24 -5.05
CA GLY A 26 -5.47 -25.21 -6.09
C GLY A 26 -4.30 -24.25 -6.28
N VAL A 27 -3.59 -23.77 -5.26
CA VAL A 27 -2.68 -22.62 -5.46
C VAL A 27 -1.57 -22.59 -4.43
N ASP A 28 -0.48 -23.33 -4.62
CA ASP A 28 0.82 -23.09 -3.92
C ASP A 28 1.94 -23.98 -4.52
N GLU A 29 2.39 -23.70 -5.75
CA GLU A 29 3.69 -24.15 -6.27
C GLU A 29 4.22 -23.12 -7.29
N PRO A 30 5.53 -22.96 -7.51
CA PRO A 30 6.61 -22.62 -6.57
C PRO A 30 7.26 -21.28 -6.98
N GLY A 31 7.25 -20.28 -6.09
CA GLY A 31 7.87 -18.98 -6.38
C GLY A 31 7.73 -17.97 -5.24
N ALA A 32 8.45 -18.22 -4.13
CA ALA A 32 8.52 -17.41 -2.91
C ALA A 32 7.19 -17.23 -2.14
N PRO A 33 7.21 -17.24 -0.79
CA PRO A 33 6.03 -16.88 0.00
C PRO A 33 5.58 -15.47 -0.35
N VAL A 34 4.32 -15.32 -0.78
CA VAL A 34 3.70 -14.02 -1.12
C VAL A 34 3.42 -13.20 0.15
N LEU A 35 3.30 -13.87 1.29
CA LEU A 35 3.10 -13.27 2.61
C LEU A 35 4.45 -13.13 3.34
N GLY A 36 4.60 -12.01 4.06
CA GLY A 36 5.73 -11.81 4.98
C GLY A 36 5.72 -12.83 6.13
N PRO A 37 6.88 -13.15 6.74
CA PRO A 37 6.95 -14.10 7.84
C PRO A 37 6.03 -13.69 9.00
N GLY A 38 5.12 -14.57 9.41
CA GLY A 38 4.21 -14.33 10.54
C GLY A 38 2.88 -13.64 10.20
N HIS A 39 2.57 -13.44 8.92
CA HIS A 39 1.29 -12.90 8.47
C HIS A 39 0.41 -13.98 7.84
N ASP A 40 -0.86 -13.96 8.22
CA ASP A 40 -1.93 -14.76 7.60
C ASP A 40 -2.87 -13.80 6.86
N TYR A 41 -3.69 -14.28 5.94
CA TYR A 41 -4.56 -13.42 5.11
C TYR A 41 -5.49 -12.53 5.95
N ASN A 42 -5.93 -13.02 7.11
CA ASN A 42 -6.72 -12.24 8.06
C ASN A 42 -5.91 -11.06 8.63
N THR A 43 -4.65 -11.28 9.02
CA THR A 43 -3.84 -10.22 9.65
C THR A 43 -3.44 -9.14 8.65
N VAL A 44 -3.26 -9.47 7.37
CA VAL A 44 -3.05 -8.49 6.29
C VAL A 44 -4.31 -7.67 6.04
N THR A 45 -5.46 -8.32 6.01
CA THR A 45 -6.76 -7.66 5.80
C THR A 45 -7.03 -6.63 6.90
N ASP A 46 -6.84 -7.03 8.16
CA ASP A 46 -7.01 -6.13 9.31
C ASP A 46 -6.05 -4.94 9.23
N GLN A 47 -4.80 -5.15 8.79
CA GLN A 47 -3.81 -4.09 8.67
C GLN A 47 -4.17 -3.04 7.60
N ILE A 48 -4.70 -3.48 6.45
CA ILE A 48 -5.14 -2.58 5.39
C ILE A 48 -6.42 -1.83 5.80
N ALA A 49 -7.36 -2.55 6.43
CA ALA A 49 -8.62 -1.97 6.89
C ALA A 49 -8.40 -0.90 7.96
N ASP A 50 -7.47 -1.11 8.88
CA ASP A 50 -7.13 -0.17 9.96
C ASP A 50 -6.67 1.19 9.41
N VAL A 51 -5.87 1.19 8.34
CA VAL A 51 -5.36 2.43 7.72
C VAL A 51 -6.48 3.33 7.22
N VAL A 52 -7.60 2.78 6.73
CA VAL A 52 -8.74 3.58 6.24
C VAL A 52 -9.71 3.88 7.39
N GLN A 53 -9.89 2.95 8.32
CA GLN A 53 -10.90 3.06 9.37
C GLN A 53 -10.50 4.00 10.50
N ASN A 54 -9.22 4.01 10.90
CA ASN A 54 -8.72 4.85 11.99
C ASN A 54 -7.85 6.01 11.48
N TYR A 55 -8.02 6.42 10.23
CA TYR A 55 -7.20 7.46 9.63
C TYR A 55 -7.48 8.85 10.22
N GLU A 56 -6.51 9.38 10.95
CA GLU A 56 -6.46 10.81 11.29
C GLU A 56 -5.66 11.56 10.22
N ILE A 57 -6.23 12.65 9.69
CA ILE A 57 -5.54 13.49 8.71
C ILE A 57 -4.33 14.13 9.36
N THR A 58 -3.16 13.53 9.13
CA THR A 58 -1.92 14.09 9.62
C THR A 58 -1.60 15.40 8.88
N PRO A 59 -1.04 16.41 9.56
CA PRO A 59 -0.71 17.69 8.93
C PRO A 59 0.28 17.55 7.77
N GLY A 60 1.17 16.53 7.80
CA GLY A 60 2.07 16.21 6.70
C GLY A 60 1.34 15.70 5.45
N TRP A 61 0.35 14.82 5.61
CA TRP A 61 -0.47 14.35 4.49
C TRP A 61 -1.33 15.49 3.92
N ALA A 62 -1.93 16.31 4.78
CA ALA A 62 -2.71 17.47 4.35
C ALA A 62 -1.85 18.50 3.58
N ALA A 63 -0.62 18.75 4.04
CA ALA A 63 0.32 19.63 3.35
C ALA A 63 0.73 19.07 1.98
N GLY A 64 0.98 17.76 1.88
CA GLY A 64 1.23 17.08 0.61
C GLY A 64 0.06 17.21 -0.37
N MET A 65 -1.17 16.99 0.11
CA MET A 65 -2.39 17.15 -0.68
C MET A 65 -2.60 18.60 -1.13
N ALA A 66 -2.37 19.58 -0.27
CA ALA A 66 -2.50 20.99 -0.60
C ALA A 66 -1.44 21.44 -1.63
N LEU A 67 -0.20 20.96 -1.48
CA LEU A 67 0.88 21.24 -2.42
C LEU A 67 0.58 20.64 -3.80
N ALA A 68 0.19 19.36 -3.86
CA ALA A 68 -0.21 18.71 -5.10
C ALA A 68 -1.41 19.42 -5.74
N GLY A 69 -2.42 19.78 -4.96
CA GLY A 69 -3.57 20.56 -5.41
C GLY A 69 -3.18 21.91 -6.01
N THR A 70 -2.20 22.59 -5.42
CA THR A 70 -1.68 23.86 -5.93
C THR A 70 -1.04 23.68 -7.31
N PHE A 71 -0.23 22.63 -7.50
CA PHE A 71 0.35 22.32 -8.81
C PHE A 71 -0.71 22.00 -9.87
N VAL A 72 -1.78 21.27 -9.50
CA VAL A 72 -2.91 20.99 -10.40
C VAL A 72 -3.63 22.28 -10.80
N MET A 73 -3.81 23.22 -9.88
CA MET A 73 -4.42 24.51 -10.19
C MET A 73 -3.54 25.33 -11.14
N ILE A 74 -2.22 25.37 -10.92
CA ILE A 74 -1.28 26.04 -11.83
C ILE A 74 -1.30 25.39 -13.22
N LEU A 75 -1.30 24.06 -13.29
CA LEU A 75 -1.41 23.31 -14.55
C LEU A 75 -2.71 23.67 -15.28
N THR A 76 -3.84 23.68 -14.58
CA THR A 76 -5.15 24.02 -15.14
C THR A 76 -5.17 25.45 -15.68
N CYS A 77 -4.68 26.42 -14.90
CA CYS A 77 -4.56 27.81 -15.34
C CYS A 77 -3.65 27.95 -16.57
N THR A 78 -2.52 27.25 -16.59
CA THR A 78 -1.57 27.27 -17.71
C THR A 78 -2.17 26.64 -18.96
N ALA A 79 -2.93 25.54 -18.82
CA ALA A 79 -3.65 24.89 -19.91
C ALA A 79 -4.75 25.78 -20.48
N LEU A 80 -5.53 26.44 -19.64
CA LEU A 80 -6.53 27.43 -20.08
C LEU A 80 -5.88 28.60 -20.83
N TYR A 81 -4.78 29.14 -20.30
CA TYR A 81 -4.04 30.21 -20.96
C TYR A 81 -3.47 29.77 -22.32
N LEU A 82 -3.03 28.52 -22.42
CA LEU A 82 -2.63 27.87 -23.68
C LEU A 82 -3.73 27.88 -24.73
N PHE A 83 -4.98 27.58 -24.34
CA PHE A 83 -6.10 27.61 -25.29
C PHE A 83 -6.42 29.03 -25.77
N VAL A 84 -6.25 30.04 -24.93
CA VAL A 84 -6.52 31.45 -25.28
C VAL A 84 -5.40 32.05 -26.14
N LYS A 85 -4.13 31.80 -25.80
CA LYS A 85 -2.97 32.42 -26.46
C LYS A 85 -2.30 31.55 -27.51
N GLY A 86 -2.62 30.25 -27.54
CA GLY A 86 -2.04 29.26 -28.44
C GLY A 86 -0.75 28.63 -27.91
N THR A 87 -0.26 27.64 -28.66
CA THR A 87 0.93 26.82 -28.34
C THR A 87 2.27 27.56 -28.42
N GLY A 88 2.27 28.82 -28.86
CA GLY A 88 3.47 29.67 -28.94
C GLY A 88 4.12 29.99 -27.59
N ILE A 89 3.39 29.83 -26.48
CA ILE A 89 3.95 30.00 -25.12
C ILE A 89 5.07 28.98 -24.84
N TRP A 90 5.06 27.85 -25.53
CA TRP A 90 5.98 26.74 -25.29
C TRP A 90 7.29 26.90 -26.06
N GLY A 91 7.47 28.02 -26.77
CA GLY A 91 8.70 28.30 -27.52
C GLY A 91 8.89 27.36 -28.73
N ILE A 92 7.80 26.84 -29.28
CA ILE A 92 7.82 25.98 -30.47
C ILE A 92 8.28 26.84 -31.67
N ASN A 93 9.38 26.43 -32.32
CA ASN A 93 9.95 27.11 -33.47
C ASN A 93 9.97 26.19 -34.69
N MET A 94 9.60 26.69 -35.87
CA MET A 94 9.76 25.94 -37.12
C MET A 94 11.25 25.79 -37.46
N PRO A 95 11.73 24.60 -37.89
CA PRO A 95 10.98 23.40 -38.30
C PRO A 95 10.64 22.40 -37.18
N VAL A 96 11.15 22.61 -35.97
CA VAL A 96 10.97 21.72 -34.81
C VAL A 96 9.64 22.04 -34.12
N ALA A 97 8.55 21.61 -34.75
CA ALA A 97 7.19 21.78 -34.24
C ALA A 97 6.83 20.81 -33.09
N TRP A 98 7.82 20.32 -32.36
CA TRP A 98 7.69 19.36 -31.26
C TRP A 98 8.65 19.74 -30.13
N GLY A 99 8.29 19.44 -28.89
CA GLY A 99 9.06 19.87 -27.72
C GLY A 99 8.45 19.37 -26.43
N PHE A 100 8.37 20.23 -25.41
CA PHE A 100 7.87 19.88 -24.08
C PHE A 100 6.50 19.16 -24.10
N ALA A 101 5.61 19.47 -25.05
CA ALA A 101 4.27 18.86 -25.11
C ALA A 101 4.29 17.38 -25.47
N ILE A 102 5.20 17.00 -26.36
CA ILE A 102 5.24 15.65 -26.92
C ILE A 102 6.21 14.77 -26.11
N ILE A 103 7.31 15.34 -25.62
CA ILE A 103 8.30 14.59 -24.82
C ILE A 103 7.71 14.03 -23.52
N ASN A 104 6.73 14.71 -22.91
CA ASN A 104 6.09 14.23 -21.68
C ASN A 104 4.87 13.33 -21.92
N PHE A 105 4.47 13.14 -23.18
CA PHE A 105 3.27 12.37 -23.56
C PHE A 105 3.61 10.97 -24.11
N VAL A 106 4.82 10.76 -24.63
CA VAL A 106 5.32 9.46 -25.14
C VAL A 106 6.24 8.80 -24.13
#